data_AF-A0AAN4UD78-F1
#
_entry.id   AF-A0AAN4UD78-F1
#
_cell.length_a   1.000
_cell.length_b   1.000
_cell.length_c   1.000
_cell.angle_alpha   90.00
_cell.angle_beta   90.00
_cell.angle_gamma   90.00
#
_symmetry.space_group_name_H-M   'P 1'
#
loop_
_entity.id
_entity.type
_entity.pdbx_description
1 polymer ?
#
loop_
_entity_poly.entity_id
_entity_poly.type
_entity_poly.pdbx_seq_one_letter_code
_entity_poly.pdbx_strand_id
1 'polypeptide(L)'
;MKRLLRYAIIGIGYGSFSYLLILMLHIQDVPPTSVNIFSILLMSAGIGILSILFDIENLNFLTALGIHFFATLALVITMMLFNGWIDSVINSVGFWLIFLTIYIAVWALYRIQLYLNVEKINRVLAQHRKNKQ
;
A
#
# COMPACT_ATOMS: atom_id res chain seq x y z
N MET A 1 -1.69 -6.06 -18.90
CA MET A 1 -2.71 -5.05 -18.52
C MET A 1 -3.57 -5.47 -17.32
N LYS A 2 -4.28 -6.61 -17.35
CA LYS A 2 -5.16 -7.05 -16.23
C LYS A 2 -4.47 -7.12 -14.85
N ARG A 3 -3.18 -7.48 -14.81
CA ARG A 3 -2.37 -7.55 -13.57
C ARG A 3 -2.05 -6.18 -12.98
N LEU A 4 -1.59 -5.24 -13.82
CA LEU A 4 -1.31 -3.85 -13.42
C LEU A 4 -2.57 -3.16 -12.88
N LEU A 5 -3.70 -3.33 -13.56
CA LEU A 5 -4.97 -2.77 -13.11
C LEU A 5 -5.42 -3.34 -11.76
N ARG A 6 -5.24 -4.65 -11.56
CA ARG A 6 -5.53 -5.30 -10.26
C ARG A 6 -4.67 -4.70 -9.15
N TYR A 7 -3.37 -4.55 -9.38
CA TYR A 7 -2.45 -3.95 -8.41
C TYR A 7 -2.80 -2.50 -8.10
N ALA A 8 -3.13 -1.71 -9.11
CA ALA A 8 -3.59 -0.34 -8.94
C ALA A 8 -4.86 -0.26 -8.06
N ILE A 9 -5.87 -1.09 -8.33
CA ILE A 9 -7.12 -1.12 -7.56
C ILE A 9 -6.86 -1.51 -6.09
N ILE A 10 -6.01 -2.50 -5.85
CA ILE A 10 -5.63 -2.91 -4.49
C ILE A 10 -4.90 -1.77 -3.77
N GLY A 11 -3.96 -1.11 -4.46
CA GLY A 11 -3.24 0.06 -3.93
C GLY A 11 -4.17 1.20 -3.56
N ILE A 12 -5.13 1.53 -4.44
CA ILE A 12 -6.19 2.50 -4.17
C ILE A 12 -6.98 2.11 -2.91
N GLY A 13 -7.30 0.82 -2.74
CA GLY A 13 -8.00 0.32 -1.55
C GLY A 13 -7.23 0.59 -0.26
N TYR A 14 -5.96 0.20 -0.19
CA TYR A 14 -5.13 0.45 1.00
C TYR A 14 -4.90 1.94 1.25
N GLY A 15 -4.62 2.70 0.20
CA GLY A 15 -4.34 4.14 0.32
C GLY A 15 -5.56 4.96 0.73
N SER A 16 -6.72 4.69 0.15
CA SER A 16 -7.97 5.35 0.54
C SER A 16 -8.38 5.02 1.98
N PHE A 17 -8.27 3.76 2.39
CA PHE A 17 -8.51 3.34 3.77
C PHE A 17 -7.57 4.04 4.75
N SER A 18 -6.27 4.08 4.44
CA SER A 18 -5.27 4.76 5.27
C SER A 18 -5.55 6.25 5.39
N TYR A 19 -5.94 6.91 4.31
CA TYR A 19 -6.29 8.32 4.31
C TYR A 19 -7.53 8.62 5.15
N LEU A 20 -8.57 7.78 5.06
CA LEU A 20 -9.75 7.92 5.91
C LEU A 20 -9.42 7.77 7.40
N LEU A 21 -8.47 6.89 7.78
CA LEU A 21 -8.00 6.79 9.15
C LEU A 21 -7.29 8.06 9.62
N ILE A 22 -6.43 8.65 8.77
CA ILE A 22 -5.75 9.93 9.08
C ILE A 22 -6.78 11.04 9.34
N LEU A 23 -7.80 11.13 8.50
CA LEU A 23 -8.89 12.10 8.67
C LEU A 23 -9.69 11.83 9.96
N MET A 24 -10.04 10.57 10.22
CA MET A 24 -10.77 10.17 11.43
C MET A 24 -10.02 10.54 12.71
N LEU A 25 -8.70 10.38 12.72
CA LEU A 25 -7.84 10.68 13.86
C LEU A 25 -7.47 12.17 13.99
N HIS A 26 -8.00 13.03 13.11
CA HIS A 26 -7.69 14.47 13.07
C HIS A 26 -6.19 14.76 13.03
N ILE A 27 -5.43 13.88 12.36
CA ILE A 27 -3.97 14.02 12.20
C ILE A 27 -3.63 15.12 11.19
N GLN A 28 -4.55 15.42 10.27
CA GLN A 28 -4.39 16.44 9.26
C GLN A 28 -5.17 17.70 9.64
N ASP A 29 -4.46 18.82 9.80
CA ASP A 29 -5.06 20.13 10.14
C ASP A 29 -5.70 20.83 8.93
N VAL A 30 -5.37 20.41 7.71
CA VAL A 30 -5.87 20.99 6.46
C VAL A 30 -7.13 20.26 6.00
N PRO A 31 -8.24 20.97 5.68
CA PRO A 31 -9.45 20.33 5.21
C PRO A 31 -9.20 19.56 3.90
N PRO A 32 -9.79 18.36 3.74
CA PRO A 32 -9.61 17.57 2.53
C PRO A 32 -10.25 18.27 1.33
N THR A 33 -9.48 18.52 0.27
CA THR A 33 -9.98 19.03 -1.00
C THR A 33 -10.13 17.91 -2.02
N SER A 34 -10.95 18.11 -3.05
CA SER A 34 -11.08 17.16 -4.16
C SER A 34 -9.74 16.87 -4.86
N VAL A 35 -8.85 17.86 -4.93
CA VAL A 35 -7.50 17.73 -5.50
C VAL A 35 -6.64 16.82 -4.62
N ASN A 36 -6.66 17.01 -3.30
CA ASN A 36 -5.91 16.18 -2.36
C ASN A 36 -6.36 14.72 -2.45
N ILE A 37 -7.68 14.49 -2.45
CA ILE A 37 -8.25 13.15 -2.57
C ILE A 37 -7.80 12.49 -3.88
N PHE A 38 -7.94 13.19 -5.00
CA PHE A 38 -7.53 12.65 -6.30
C PHE A 38 -6.02 12.33 -6.36
N SER A 39 -5.19 13.24 -5.84
CA SER A 39 -3.74 13.07 -5.77
C SER A 39 -3.35 11.85 -4.93
N ILE A 40 -4.02 11.63 -3.79
CA ILE A 40 -3.83 10.46 -2.93
C ILE A 40 -4.24 9.18 -3.66
N LEU A 41 -5.39 9.15 -4.34
CA LEU A 41 -5.84 7.98 -5.08
C LEU A 41 -4.86 7.62 -6.21
N LEU A 42 -4.35 8.62 -6.94
CA LEU A 42 -3.37 8.42 -8.00
C LEU A 42 -2.04 7.89 -7.46
N MET A 43 -1.54 8.49 -6.38
CA MET A 43 -0.34 8.05 -5.68
C MET A 43 -0.49 6.61 -5.17
N SER A 44 -1.65 6.28 -4.59
CA SER A 44 -1.97 4.95 -4.08
C SER A 44 -2.05 3.89 -5.18
N ALA A 45 -2.58 4.25 -6.35
CA ALA A 45 -2.55 3.41 -7.54
C ALA A 45 -1.11 3.13 -7.97
N GLY A 46 -0.25 4.15 -7.95
CA GLY A 46 1.18 4.03 -8.22
C GLY A 46 1.89 3.08 -7.24
N ILE A 47 1.65 3.23 -5.94
CA ILE A 47 2.17 2.31 -4.91
C ILE A 47 1.69 0.88 -5.17
N GLY A 48 0.41 0.71 -5.48
CA GLY A 48 -0.14 -0.59 -5.84
C GLY A 48 0.65 -1.24 -6.98
N ILE A 49 0.88 -0.50 -8.07
CA ILE A 49 1.64 -0.96 -9.23
C ILE A 49 3.08 -1.34 -8.86
N LEU A 50 3.74 -0.61 -7.95
CA LEU A 50 5.08 -0.96 -7.45
C LEU A 50 5.14 -2.35 -6.78
N SER A 51 4.00 -2.95 -6.42
CA SER A 51 3.96 -4.32 -5.92
C SER A 51 4.41 -5.36 -6.95
N ILE A 52 4.46 -5.00 -8.24
CA ILE A 52 5.02 -5.87 -9.30
C ILE A 52 6.49 -6.23 -9.03
N LEU A 53 7.21 -5.44 -8.23
CA LEU A 53 8.59 -5.72 -7.83
C LEU A 53 8.72 -7.08 -7.11
N PHE A 54 7.68 -7.51 -6.39
CA PHE A 54 7.66 -8.79 -5.69
C PHE A 54 7.38 -9.99 -6.62
N ASP A 55 6.92 -9.76 -7.84
CA ASP A 55 6.68 -10.81 -8.85
C ASP A 55 7.94 -11.09 -9.70
N ILE A 56 9.04 -10.33 -9.51
CA ILE A 56 10.26 -10.47 -10.30
C ILE A 56 11.10 -11.61 -9.71
N GLU A 57 11.17 -12.73 -10.43
CA GLU A 57 11.87 -13.97 -9.99
C GLU A 57 13.35 -13.75 -9.62
N ASN A 58 14.02 -12.80 -10.29
CA ASN A 58 15.44 -12.51 -10.08
C ASN A 58 15.71 -11.54 -8.92
N LEU A 59 14.68 -10.96 -8.30
CA LEU A 59 14.85 -10.07 -7.16
C LEU A 59 14.62 -10.84 -5.86
N ASN A 60 15.64 -10.84 -5.01
CA ASN A 60 15.48 -11.38 -3.66
C ASN A 60 14.45 -10.55 -2.88
N PHE A 61 13.69 -11.20 -2.01
CA PHE A 61 12.56 -10.60 -1.30
C PHE A 61 12.96 -9.31 -0.55
N LEU A 62 14.11 -9.34 0.15
CA LEU A 62 14.58 -8.19 0.92
C LEU A 62 14.93 -6.98 0.03
N THR A 63 15.51 -7.24 -1.14
CA THR A 63 15.83 -6.22 -2.13
C THR A 63 14.57 -5.62 -2.73
N ALA A 64 13.60 -6.45 -3.12
CA ALA A 64 12.31 -5.99 -3.62
C ALA A 64 11.57 -5.14 -2.57
N LEU A 65 11.60 -5.57 -1.29
CA LEU A 65 11.01 -4.82 -0.18
C LEU A 65 11.68 -3.46 0.02
N GLY A 66 13.02 -3.41 0.00
CA GLY A 66 13.77 -2.16 0.11
C GLY A 66 13.44 -1.18 -1.02
N ILE A 67 13.47 -1.66 -2.27
CA ILE A 67 13.12 -0.84 -3.45
C ILE A 67 11.67 -0.35 -3.33
N HIS A 68 10.74 -1.23 -2.95
CA HIS A 68 9.33 -0.86 -2.78
C HIS A 68 9.17 0.21 -1.70
N PHE A 69 9.83 0.07 -0.55
CA PHE A 69 9.80 1.06 0.53
C PHE A 69 10.26 2.46 0.06
N PHE A 70 11.44 2.54 -0.57
CA PHE A 70 11.97 3.82 -1.04
C PHE A 70 11.14 4.41 -2.18
N ALA A 71 10.64 3.58 -3.09
CA ALA A 71 9.77 4.03 -4.18
C ALA A 71 8.41 4.53 -3.66
N THR A 72 7.83 3.87 -2.66
CA THR A 72 6.63 4.34 -1.95
C THR A 72 6.89 5.68 -1.27
N LEU A 73 8.01 5.82 -0.56
CA LEU A 73 8.38 7.08 0.08
C LEU A 73 8.53 8.21 -0.95
N ALA A 74 9.19 7.95 -2.08
CA ALA A 74 9.36 8.93 -3.15
C ALA A 74 8.01 9.38 -3.75
N LEU A 75 7.06 8.45 -3.93
CA LEU A 75 5.70 8.77 -4.39
C LEU A 75 4.94 9.64 -3.38
N VAL A 76 5.05 9.33 -2.08
CA VAL A 76 4.43 10.13 -1.02
C VAL A 76 5.02 11.54 -1.00
N ILE A 77 6.34 11.68 -1.06
CA ILE A 77 7.02 12.99 -1.09
C ILE A 77 6.60 13.79 -2.33
N THR A 78 6.54 13.14 -3.50
CA THR A 78 6.09 13.79 -4.75
C THR A 78 4.65 14.29 -4.63
N MET A 79 3.76 13.49 -4.04
CA MET A 79 2.38 13.89 -3.78
C MET A 79 2.31 15.07 -2.80
N MET A 80 3.14 15.07 -1.76
CA MET A 80 3.20 16.18 -0.80
C MET A 80 3.72 17.47 -1.43
N LEU A 81 4.74 17.39 -2.29
CA LEU A 81 5.23 18.52 -3.09
C LEU A 81 4.10 19.10 -3.95
N PHE A 82 3.36 18.24 -4.65
CA PHE A 82 2.27 18.67 -5.52
C PHE A 82 1.14 19.37 -4.76
N ASN A 83 0.83 18.91 -3.55
CA ASN A 83 -0.21 19.54 -2.71
C ASN A 83 0.31 20.70 -1.84
N GLY A 84 1.60 21.04 -1.91
CA GLY A 84 2.21 22.11 -1.12
C GLY A 84 2.34 21.80 0.38
N TRP A 85 2.41 20.52 0.75
CA TRP A 85 2.46 20.06 2.15
C TRP A 85 3.87 19.75 2.65
N ILE A 86 4.89 19.84 1.79
CA ILE A 86 6.21 19.31 2.13
C ILE A 86 6.81 20.02 3.34
N ASP A 87 6.80 21.35 3.38
CA ASP A 87 7.51 22.12 4.40
C ASP A 87 6.88 21.98 5.79
N SER A 88 5.55 21.84 5.85
CA SER A 88 4.81 21.68 7.10
C SER A 88 4.86 20.25 7.64
N VAL A 89 4.96 19.23 6.78
CA VAL A 89 4.82 17.83 7.19
C VAL A 89 6.16 17.10 7.28
N ILE A 90 7.11 17.31 6.35
CA ILE A 90 8.34 16.50 6.27
C ILE A 90 9.30 16.73 7.45
N ASN A 91 9.28 17.95 8.00
CA ASN A 91 10.12 18.36 9.13
C ASN A 91 9.57 17.87 10.48
N SER A 92 8.35 17.34 10.50
CA SER A 92 7.74 16.78 11.71
C SER A 92 8.18 15.33 11.91
N VAL A 93 8.68 15.01 13.10
CA VAL A 93 8.94 13.63 13.52
C VAL A 93 7.67 12.78 13.47
N GLY A 94 6.50 13.41 13.67
CA GLY A 94 5.21 12.74 13.60
C GLY A 94 4.93 12.12 12.23
N PHE A 95 5.29 12.81 11.14
CA PHE A 95 5.12 12.29 9.78
C PHE A 95 5.85 10.96 9.58
N TRP A 96 7.13 10.89 9.96
CA TRP A 96 7.94 9.70 9.79
C TRP A 96 7.40 8.51 10.59
N LEU A 97 6.92 8.77 11.81
CA LEU A 97 6.31 7.75 12.67
C LEU A 97 5.00 7.24 12.08
N ILE A 98 4.13 8.13 11.60
CA ILE A 98 2.85 7.77 10.97
C ILE A 98 3.10 7.01 9.66
N PHE A 99 4.00 7.49 8.81
CA PHE A 99 4.37 6.82 7.56
C PHE A 99 4.87 5.40 7.82
N LEU A 100 5.80 5.23 8.76
CA LEU A 100 6.34 3.93 9.11
C LEU A 100 5.25 3.01 9.69
N THR A 101 4.40 3.54 10.55
CA THR A 101 3.29 2.80 11.17
C THR A 101 2.30 2.30 10.10
N ILE A 102 1.86 3.18 9.19
CA ILE A 102 0.95 2.83 8.10
C ILE A 102 1.61 1.81 7.18
N TYR A 103 2.89 2.00 6.83
CA TYR A 103 3.62 1.07 5.97
C TYR A 103 3.68 -0.34 6.58
N ILE A 104 4.05 -0.45 7.86
CA ILE A 104 4.09 -1.72 8.58
C ILE A 104 2.68 -2.33 8.68
N ALA A 105 1.66 -1.52 8.98
CA ALA A 105 0.28 -1.99 9.11
C ALA A 105 -0.26 -2.55 7.78
N VAL A 106 -0.09 -1.82 6.67
CA VAL A 106 -0.50 -2.26 5.32
C VAL A 106 0.24 -3.54 4.93
N TRP A 107 1.54 -3.61 5.21
CA TRP A 107 2.33 -4.80 4.94
C TRP A 107 1.87 -6.00 5.78
N ALA A 108 1.56 -5.79 7.06
CA ALA A 108 1.02 -6.84 7.94
C ALA A 108 -0.33 -7.36 7.43
N LEU A 109 -1.25 -6.46 7.03
CA LEU A 109 -2.52 -6.83 6.41
C LEU A 109 -2.31 -7.63 5.13
N TYR A 110 -1.37 -7.22 4.28
CA TYR A 110 -1.02 -7.95 3.08
C TYR A 110 -0.52 -9.38 3.39
N ARG A 111 0.33 -9.55 4.40
CA ARG A 111 0.81 -10.89 4.80
C ARG A 111 -0.28 -11.77 5.37
N ILE A 112 -1.17 -11.21 6.19
CA ILE A 112 -2.32 -11.95 6.71
C ILE A 112 -3.19 -12.40 5.53
N GLN A 113 -3.48 -11.51 4.58
CA GLN A 113 -4.24 -11.86 3.38
C GLN A 113 -3.55 -12.96 2.57
N LEU A 114 -2.23 -12.90 2.41
CA LEU A 114 -1.46 -13.92 1.70
C LEU A 114 -1.54 -15.28 2.41
N TYR A 115 -1.36 -15.30 3.73
CA TYR A 115 -1.48 -16.52 4.54
C TYR A 115 -2.87 -17.16 4.41
N LEU A 116 -3.93 -16.36 4.58
CA LEU A 116 -5.32 -16.83 4.46
C LEU A 116 -5.62 -17.36 3.05
N ASN A 117 -5.09 -16.72 2.01
CA ASN A 117 -5.26 -17.17 0.62
C ASN A 117 -4.58 -18.52 0.39
N VAL A 118 -3.35 -18.71 0.88
CA VAL A 118 -2.61 -19.98 0.78
C VAL A 118 -3.35 -21.09 1.54
N GLU A 119 -3.84 -20.79 2.74
CA GLU A 119 -4.60 -21.75 3.54
C GLU A 119 -5.90 -22.16 2.84
N LYS A 120 -6.63 -21.20 2.25
CA LYS A 120 -7.85 -21.46 1.49
C LYS A 120 -7.58 -22.38 0.29
N ILE A 121 -6.50 -22.14 -0.45
CA ILE A 121 -6.09 -22.99 -1.58
C ILE A 121 -5.78 -24.41 -1.09
N ASN A 122 -5.02 -24.55 -0.01
CA ASN A 122 -4.66 -25.85 0.57
C ASN A 122 -5.89 -26.64 1.04
N ARG A 123 -6.88 -25.97 1.65
CA ARG A 123 -8.15 -26.59 2.05
C ARG A 123 -8.93 -27.13 0.85
N VAL A 124 -9.04 -26.35 -0.22
CA VAL A 124 -9.72 -26.77 -1.47
C VAL A 124 -9.02 -27.99 -2.10
N LEU A 125 -7.69 -27.97 -2.17
CA LEU A 125 -6.91 -29.10 -2.70
C LEU A 125 -7.08 -30.37 -1.86
N ALA A 126 -7.12 -30.25 -0.53
CA ALA A 126 -7.34 -31.38 0.37
C ALA A 126 -8.74 -32.00 0.19
N GLN A 127 -9.77 -31.18 -0.01
CA GLN A 127 -11.13 -31.66 -0.30
C GLN A 127 -11.21 -32.40 -1.64
N HIS A 128 -10.56 -31.89 -2.69
CA HIS A 128 -10.52 -32.58 -3.99
C HIS A 128 -9.76 -33.91 -3.95
N ARG A 129 -8.74 -34.04 -3.09
CA ARG A 129 -8.03 -35.32 -2.88
C ARG A 129 -8.88 -36.35 -2.15
N LYS A 130 -9.66 -35.93 -1.15
CA LYS A 130 -10.59 -36.81 -0.42
C LYS A 130 -11.76 -37.29 -1.28
N ASN A 131 -12.27 -36.46 -2.21
CA ASN A 131 -13.36 -36.84 -3.11
C ASN A 131 -12.92 -37.72 -4.30
N LYS A 132 -11.61 -37.97 -4.48
CA LYS A 132 -11.06 -38.86 -5.51
C LYS A 132 -10.64 -40.24 -4.96
N GLN A 133 -10.69 -40.44 -3.65
CA GLN A 133 -10.52 -41.74 -2.99
C GLN A 133 -11.90 -42.31 -2.67
#